data_AF-A0A937X155-F1
#
_entry.id   AF-A0A937X155-F1
#
_cell.length_a   1.000
_cell.length_b   1.000
_cell.length_c   1.000
_cell.angle_alpha   90.00
_cell.angle_beta   90.00
_cell.angle_gamma   90.00
#
_symmetry.space_group_name_H-M   'P 1'
#
loop_
_entity.id
_entity.type
_entity.pdbx_description
1 polymer ?
#
loop_
_entity_poly.entity_id
_entity_poly.type
_entity_poly.pdbx_seq_one_letter_code
_entity_poly.pdbx_strand_id
1 'polypeptide(L)'
;MDQVRPTTPSRIAPAADRSPEPFPPGDAPRIVTLRAVAVGLFLSIVSCIWITYSSYIGRSATIPVAHLPVAALLPYLLLVGVNWALKHRRVIAPFSFYELLVVFFMLLTASAIPGWAFTTYFVALIGTPYYFATPQNRWEEVFFGFLPDWLVASNQGGVMKWFFEGLPASGQIPWGAWLPPFLWWASFFLALFATGACMMILLRKQWVDHEKLSFPLALVPLMLAEEGRDGRTVPDAVRSYAFLAGFGITLFIVLWNIVGYFGWLAPIPVGKQFTTPVTIANGFPPILIRLNWLVFGFAFFANVDVLFSIWVFRLLAIMQEGILAQFGFNLSSPNTGISSATAAQNIGGFFFFVLWGLWMARRHLTDVVKKALGLAVAVDDSRELLSYRTALVGFLLGLVYILLWLNRAGMELWVAAVLMGCVLTLYLGVTRIVGRNGSRIARPTAQRTRLCHLGRGVVQRVAVRAYRHGNGQRLCPQLADAGHERHGPCRQSQPRDRGRTQPHLWRRISESCGQYRHLCRLYHLLGV
;
A
#
# COMPACT_ATOMS: atom_id res chain seq x y z
N MET A 1 -58.30 16.70 34.66
CA MET A 1 -57.02 16.19 35.19
C MET A 1 -56.62 14.98 34.36
N ASP A 2 -55.55 15.18 33.59
CA ASP A 2 -54.54 14.24 33.11
C ASP A 2 -54.94 13.06 32.20
N GLN A 3 -54.81 13.31 30.89
CA GLN A 3 -54.54 12.26 29.90
C GLN A 3 -53.03 12.00 29.79
N VAL A 4 -52.65 10.78 30.16
CA VAL A 4 -51.29 10.24 30.01
C VAL A 4 -51.02 9.93 28.53
N ARG A 5 -50.11 10.68 27.89
CA ARG A 5 -49.57 10.34 26.56
C ARG A 5 -48.50 9.22 26.70
N PRO A 6 -48.51 8.20 25.83
CA PRO A 6 -47.41 7.24 25.76
C PRO A 6 -46.19 7.86 25.06
N THR A 7 -45.05 7.85 25.74
CA THR A 7 -43.75 8.28 25.22
C THR A 7 -43.24 7.25 24.20
N THR A 8 -43.26 7.62 22.93
CA THR A 8 -42.56 6.87 21.87
C THR A 8 -41.04 7.05 22.05
N PRO A 9 -40.21 5.99 22.01
CA PRO A 9 -38.76 6.17 21.99
C PRO A 9 -38.38 6.85 20.67
N SER A 10 -37.74 8.01 20.76
CA SER A 10 -37.25 8.74 19.60
C SER A 10 -36.23 7.88 18.86
N ARG A 11 -36.58 7.50 17.62
CA ARG A 11 -35.60 7.01 16.65
C ARG A 11 -34.48 8.02 16.56
N ILE A 12 -33.25 7.54 16.64
CA ILE A 12 -32.03 8.28 16.30
C ILE A 12 -32.23 8.84 14.89
N ALA A 13 -32.51 10.14 14.80
CA ALA A 13 -32.51 10.83 13.52
C ALA A 13 -31.07 10.78 12.97
N PRO A 14 -30.87 10.36 11.71
CA PRO A 14 -29.54 10.33 11.12
C PRO A 14 -28.97 11.75 11.11
N ALA A 15 -27.68 11.89 11.43
CA ALA A 15 -26.92 13.14 11.46
C ALA A 15 -26.78 13.83 10.08
N ALA A 16 -27.63 13.48 9.10
CA ALA A 16 -27.53 13.87 7.70
C ALA A 16 -28.17 15.23 7.39
N ASP A 17 -28.93 15.84 8.31
CA ASP A 17 -29.69 17.08 8.04
C ASP A 17 -29.05 18.36 8.61
N ARG A 18 -27.75 18.31 8.91
CA ARG A 18 -26.96 19.50 9.22
C ARG A 18 -25.91 19.69 8.14
N SER A 19 -26.31 20.25 7.00
CA SER A 19 -25.34 20.98 6.20
C SER A 19 -24.75 22.07 7.09
N PRO A 20 -23.43 22.13 7.31
CA PRO A 20 -22.84 23.24 8.06
C PRO A 20 -23.25 24.52 7.34
N GLU A 21 -23.94 25.42 8.04
CA GLU A 21 -24.24 26.73 7.48
C GLU A 21 -22.93 27.38 7.01
N PRO A 22 -22.92 28.06 5.86
CA PRO A 22 -21.74 28.79 5.43
C PRO A 22 -21.35 29.78 6.54
N PHE A 23 -20.09 29.73 6.96
CA PHE A 23 -19.55 30.70 7.91
C PHE A 23 -19.85 32.12 7.41
N PRO A 24 -20.37 33.02 8.27
CA PRO A 24 -20.52 34.41 7.89
C PRO A 24 -19.17 34.96 7.41
N PRO A 25 -19.14 35.73 6.30
CA PRO A 25 -17.90 36.25 5.74
C PRO A 25 -17.27 37.25 6.73
N GLY A 26 -16.29 36.78 7.51
CA GLY A 26 -15.58 37.57 8.52
C GLY A 26 -15.02 36.73 9.68
N ASP A 27 -15.72 35.65 10.03
CA ASP A 27 -15.40 34.79 11.19
C ASP A 27 -15.10 33.35 10.75
N ALA A 28 -14.38 33.16 9.64
CA ALA A 28 -13.87 31.83 9.32
C ALA A 28 -12.79 31.48 10.37
N PRO A 29 -13.02 30.54 11.30
CA PRO A 29 -11.99 30.14 12.25
C PRO A 29 -10.77 29.70 11.44
N ARG A 30 -9.57 30.13 11.83
CA ARG A 30 -8.33 29.67 11.17
C ARG A 30 -8.27 28.15 11.27
N ILE A 31 -8.64 27.47 10.18
CA ILE A 31 -8.71 26.01 10.08
C ILE A 31 -7.33 25.39 10.34
N VAL A 32 -6.27 26.09 9.93
CA VAL A 32 -4.88 25.67 10.12
C VAL A 32 -4.17 26.64 11.06
N THR A 33 -3.79 26.16 12.24
CA THR A 33 -2.98 26.92 13.21
C THR A 33 -1.54 26.39 13.24
N LEU A 34 -0.57 27.27 13.52
CA LEU A 34 0.84 26.87 13.67
C LEU A 34 1.01 25.81 14.76
N ARG A 35 0.23 25.93 15.84
CA ARG A 35 0.20 24.97 16.95
C ARG A 35 -0.19 23.57 16.47
N ALA A 36 -1.28 23.44 15.71
CA ALA A 36 -1.73 22.15 15.18
C ALA A 36 -0.67 21.54 14.23
N VAL A 37 -0.08 22.35 13.37
CA VAL A 37 0.98 21.91 12.46
C VAL A 37 2.22 21.45 13.22
N ALA A 38 2.67 22.20 14.24
CA ALA A 38 3.85 21.84 15.04
C ALA A 38 3.64 20.53 15.81
N VAL A 39 2.48 20.36 16.45
CA VAL A 39 2.12 19.13 17.17
C VAL A 39 1.96 17.95 16.21
N GLY A 40 1.28 18.17 15.08
CA GLY A 40 1.13 17.17 14.03
C GLY A 40 2.47 16.73 13.46
N LEU A 41 3.40 17.65 13.22
CA LEU A 41 4.75 17.37 12.74
C LEU A 41 5.56 16.58 13.77
N PHE A 42 5.54 17.02 15.03
CA PHE A 42 6.22 16.32 16.12
C PHE A 42 5.73 14.87 16.26
N LEU A 43 4.40 14.67 16.35
CA LEU A 43 3.83 13.33 16.47
C LEU A 43 4.09 12.49 15.21
N SER A 44 4.14 13.09 14.03
CA SER A 44 4.50 12.42 12.78
C SER A 44 5.94 11.90 12.81
N ILE A 45 6.90 12.73 13.24
CA ILE A 45 8.32 12.33 13.40
C ILE A 45 8.45 11.19 14.40
N VAL A 46 7.82 11.32 15.57
CA VAL A 46 7.82 10.27 16.60
C VAL A 46 7.22 8.97 16.06
N SER A 47 6.14 9.06 15.29
CA SER A 47 5.50 7.88 14.67
C SER A 47 6.41 7.20 13.65
N CYS A 48 7.11 7.96 12.79
CA CYS A 48 8.07 7.42 11.82
C CYS A 48 9.23 6.69 12.51
N ILE A 49 9.78 7.30 13.58
CA ILE A 49 10.84 6.69 14.40
C ILE A 49 10.32 5.41 15.06
N TRP A 50 9.13 5.47 15.65
CA TRP A 50 8.53 4.32 16.32
C TRP A 50 8.29 3.15 15.37
N ILE A 51 7.73 3.39 14.18
CA ILE A 51 7.51 2.36 13.15
C ILE A 51 8.83 1.70 12.75
N THR A 52 9.89 2.49 12.56
CA THR A 52 11.20 1.99 12.14
C THR A 52 11.86 1.20 13.26
N TYR A 53 11.87 1.75 14.48
CA TYR A 53 12.43 1.09 15.65
C TYR A 53 11.71 -0.24 15.95
N SER A 54 10.38 -0.25 15.96
CA SER A 54 9.59 -1.45 16.25
C SER A 54 9.85 -2.58 15.25
N SER A 55 10.04 -2.22 13.97
CA SER A 55 10.20 -3.18 12.87
C SER A 55 11.62 -3.78 12.81
N TYR A 56 12.66 -2.98 13.06
CA TYR A 56 14.05 -3.40 12.87
C TYR A 56 14.77 -3.76 14.15
N ILE A 57 14.52 -3.02 15.24
CA ILE A 57 15.20 -3.23 16.52
C ILE A 57 14.32 -4.07 17.44
N GLY A 58 13.07 -3.65 17.61
CA GLY A 58 12.12 -4.33 18.49
C GLY A 58 11.65 -5.70 18.00
N ARG A 59 11.93 -6.07 16.74
CA ARG A 59 11.46 -7.30 16.06
C ARG A 59 9.98 -7.60 16.35
N SER A 60 9.17 -6.54 16.44
CA SER A 60 7.77 -6.60 16.87
C SER A 60 6.81 -6.72 15.68
N ALA A 61 5.51 -6.78 15.99
CA ALA A 61 4.45 -6.83 15.00
C ALA A 61 4.49 -5.62 14.06
N THR A 62 4.16 -5.84 12.79
CA THR A 62 4.20 -4.82 11.74
C THR A 62 3.06 -3.80 11.93
N ILE A 63 3.38 -2.66 12.56
CA ILE A 63 2.44 -1.60 12.93
C ILE A 63 1.68 -0.92 11.75
N PRO A 64 2.26 -0.73 10.54
CA PRO A 64 1.61 0.07 9.48
C PRO A 64 0.69 -0.72 8.54
N VAL A 65 0.41 -2.01 8.77
CA VAL A 65 -0.19 -2.89 7.75
C VAL A 65 -1.72 -2.73 7.57
N ALA A 66 -2.32 -1.65 8.07
CA ALA A 66 -3.75 -1.37 7.95
C ALA A 66 -4.01 0.02 7.33
N HIS A 67 -5.13 0.19 6.62
CA HIS A 67 -5.54 1.50 6.06
C HIS A 67 -5.87 2.56 7.13
N LEU A 68 -6.01 2.14 8.39
CA LEU A 68 -5.99 3.01 9.55
C LEU A 68 -4.87 2.51 10.48
N PRO A 69 -3.61 2.94 10.24
CA PRO A 69 -2.45 2.42 10.94
C PRO A 69 -2.57 2.65 12.44
N VAL A 70 -2.15 1.67 13.24
CA VAL A 70 -2.07 1.84 14.70
C VAL A 70 -1.11 2.98 15.06
N ALA A 71 -0.08 3.18 14.23
CA ALA A 71 0.87 4.28 14.36
C ALA A 71 0.24 5.67 14.18
N ALA A 72 -0.90 5.81 13.49
CA ALA A 72 -1.65 7.07 13.46
C ALA A 72 -2.69 7.13 14.57
N LEU A 73 -3.43 6.04 14.76
CA LEU A 73 -4.57 6.02 15.68
C LEU A 73 -4.14 6.15 17.14
N LEU A 74 -3.07 5.47 17.58
CA LEU A 74 -2.65 5.51 18.98
C LEU A 74 -2.16 6.91 19.41
N PRO A 75 -1.23 7.58 18.69
CA PRO A 75 -0.84 8.94 19.03
C PRO A 75 -2.01 9.93 18.95
N TYR A 76 -2.92 9.74 17.99
CA TYR A 76 -4.11 10.57 17.88
C TYR A 76 -5.06 10.38 19.08
N LEU A 77 -5.33 9.14 19.50
CA LEU A 77 -6.16 8.86 20.67
C LEU A 77 -5.55 9.42 21.96
N LEU A 78 -4.22 9.33 22.11
CA LEU A 78 -3.51 9.95 23.23
C LEU A 78 -3.67 11.47 23.22
N LEU A 79 -3.52 12.11 22.04
CA LEU A 79 -3.73 13.55 21.91
C LEU A 79 -5.16 13.96 22.25
N VAL A 80 -6.15 13.21 21.77
CA VAL A 80 -7.57 13.45 22.08
C VAL A 80 -7.83 13.30 23.59
N GLY A 81 -7.29 12.26 24.22
CA GLY A 81 -7.39 12.06 25.67
C GLY A 81 -6.73 13.19 26.47
N VAL A 82 -5.53 13.64 26.06
CA VAL A 82 -4.88 14.82 26.64
C VAL A 82 -5.74 16.07 26.43
N ASN A 83 -6.33 16.24 25.25
CA ASN A 83 -7.21 17.38 24.98
C ASN A 83 -8.44 17.38 25.90
N TRP A 84 -9.05 16.22 26.16
CA TRP A 84 -10.16 16.11 27.12
C TRP A 84 -9.72 16.50 28.54
N ALA A 85 -8.54 16.07 28.98
CA ALA A 85 -7.99 16.44 30.28
C ALA A 85 -7.71 17.95 30.37
N LEU A 86 -7.18 18.56 29.30
CA LEU A 86 -6.94 20.00 29.20
C LEU A 86 -8.26 20.79 29.27
N LYS A 87 -9.31 20.35 28.57
CA LYS A 87 -10.64 20.96 28.65
C LYS A 87 -11.22 20.92 30.07
N HIS A 88 -10.96 19.84 30.82
CA HIS A 88 -11.44 19.68 32.19
C HIS A 88 -10.68 20.57 33.19
N ARG A 89 -9.35 20.69 33.05
CA ARG A 89 -8.51 21.45 34.00
C ARG A 89 -8.33 22.94 33.63
N ARG A 90 -8.71 23.35 32.41
CA ARG A 90 -8.60 24.74 31.86
C ARG A 90 -7.21 25.41 32.00
N VAL A 91 -6.15 24.62 32.14
CA VAL A 91 -4.78 25.14 32.36
C VAL A 91 -4.18 25.73 31.07
N ILE A 92 -4.50 25.14 29.91
CA ILE A 92 -4.03 25.56 28.60
C ILE A 92 -5.23 25.53 27.64
N ALA A 93 -5.26 26.44 26.67
CA ALA A 93 -6.28 26.45 25.63
C ALA A 93 -6.40 25.06 24.97
N PRO A 94 -7.57 24.41 24.99
CA PRO A 94 -7.75 23.12 24.35
C PRO A 94 -7.62 23.25 22.83
N PHE A 95 -7.33 22.14 22.15
CA PHE A 95 -7.37 22.07 20.70
C PHE A 95 -8.82 22.12 20.22
N SER A 96 -9.05 22.92 19.19
CA SER A 96 -10.32 23.00 18.47
C SER A 96 -10.55 21.75 17.60
N PHE A 97 -11.81 21.58 17.15
CA PHE A 97 -12.21 20.53 16.22
C PHE A 97 -11.32 20.50 14.97
N TYR A 98 -11.11 21.66 14.33
CA TYR A 98 -10.31 21.77 13.11
C TYR A 98 -8.83 21.45 13.35
N GLU A 99 -8.26 21.89 14.47
CA GLU A 99 -6.87 21.59 14.82
C GLU A 99 -6.64 20.08 15.02
N LEU A 100 -7.58 19.37 15.66
CA LEU A 100 -7.50 17.91 15.81
C LEU A 100 -7.56 17.20 14.46
N LEU A 101 -8.42 17.66 13.55
CA LEU A 101 -8.49 17.09 12.20
C LEU A 101 -7.19 17.31 11.41
N VAL A 102 -6.59 18.50 11.49
CA VAL A 102 -5.29 18.77 10.86
C VAL A 102 -4.22 17.81 11.39
N VAL A 103 -4.13 17.64 12.71
CA VAL A 103 -3.17 16.70 13.31
C VAL A 103 -3.44 15.26 12.86
N PHE A 104 -4.72 14.85 12.80
CA PHE A 104 -5.09 13.53 12.30
C PHE A 104 -4.66 13.31 10.85
N PHE A 105 -4.89 14.26 9.94
CA PHE A 105 -4.47 14.15 8.54
C PHE A 105 -2.95 14.06 8.40
N MET A 106 -2.20 14.86 9.17
CA MET A 106 -0.74 14.78 9.19
C MET A 106 -0.27 13.41 9.65
N LEU A 107 -0.82 12.90 10.75
CA LEU A 107 -0.49 11.57 11.30
C LEU A 107 -0.86 10.43 10.35
N LEU A 108 -2.06 10.47 9.77
CA LEU A 108 -2.50 9.46 8.83
C LEU A 108 -1.56 9.40 7.62
N THR A 109 -1.21 10.55 7.06
CA THR A 109 -0.27 10.65 5.93
C THR A 109 1.13 10.17 6.32
N ALA A 110 1.66 10.65 7.45
CA ALA A 110 2.98 10.31 7.93
C ALA A 110 3.13 8.85 8.37
N SER A 111 2.05 8.19 8.79
CA SER A 111 2.07 6.77 9.17
C SER A 111 1.95 5.81 7.98
N ALA A 112 1.42 6.28 6.85
CA ALA A 112 1.19 5.46 5.66
C ALA A 112 2.47 5.25 4.82
N ILE A 113 3.44 6.15 4.94
CA ILE A 113 4.68 6.13 4.15
C ILE A 113 5.75 5.20 4.76
N PRO A 114 6.11 5.32 6.06
CA PRO A 114 7.10 4.47 6.70
C PRO A 114 6.53 3.06 6.87
N GLY A 115 7.22 2.07 6.33
CA GLY A 115 6.80 0.69 6.40
C GLY A 115 7.56 -0.16 5.39
N TRP A 116 7.14 -1.42 5.26
CA TRP A 116 7.84 -2.43 4.46
C TRP A 116 8.25 -1.95 3.06
N ALA A 117 7.37 -1.21 2.36
CA ALA A 117 7.66 -0.74 1.02
C ALA A 117 8.87 0.22 0.97
N PHE A 118 8.89 1.23 1.84
CA PHE A 118 9.91 2.28 1.82
C PHE A 118 11.14 1.92 2.65
N THR A 119 10.98 1.54 3.91
CA THR A 119 12.13 1.30 4.79
C THR A 119 12.83 -0.02 4.48
N THR A 120 12.08 -1.05 4.04
CA THR A 120 12.66 -2.38 3.76
C THR A 120 13.01 -2.56 2.29
N TYR A 121 12.03 -2.45 1.39
CA TYR A 121 12.26 -2.80 -0.01
C TYR A 121 13.00 -1.70 -0.74
N PHE A 122 12.57 -0.44 -0.60
CA PHE A 122 13.12 0.65 -1.40
C PHE A 122 14.58 0.96 -1.04
N VAL A 123 14.93 1.10 0.25
CA VAL A 123 16.33 1.32 0.64
C VAL A 123 17.22 0.16 0.22
N ALA A 124 16.75 -1.09 0.40
CA ALA A 124 17.49 -2.26 -0.05
C ALA A 124 17.63 -2.31 -1.59
N LEU A 125 16.58 -1.92 -2.34
CA LEU A 125 16.57 -1.93 -3.80
C LEU A 125 17.67 -1.02 -4.37
N ILE A 126 17.88 0.15 -3.76
CA ILE A 126 18.90 1.12 -4.17
C ILE A 126 20.32 0.56 -3.96
N GLY A 127 20.56 -0.24 -2.92
CA GLY A 127 21.89 -0.81 -2.61
C GLY A 127 22.15 -2.23 -3.16
N THR A 128 21.10 -2.94 -3.56
CA THR A 128 21.16 -4.34 -4.02
C THR A 128 22.08 -4.57 -5.23
N PRO A 129 22.05 -3.74 -6.30
CA PRO A 129 22.80 -4.05 -7.52
C PRO A 129 24.31 -4.24 -7.28
N TYR A 130 24.92 -3.40 -6.45
CA TYR A 130 26.35 -3.46 -6.16
C TYR A 130 26.71 -4.50 -5.10
N TYR A 131 25.85 -4.76 -4.11
CA TYR A 131 26.16 -5.74 -3.06
C TYR A 131 26.04 -7.19 -3.53
N PHE A 132 25.04 -7.49 -4.35
CA PHE A 132 24.77 -8.84 -4.84
C PHE A 132 25.43 -9.15 -6.19
N ALA A 133 26.25 -8.25 -6.73
CA ALA A 133 27.04 -8.52 -7.93
C ALA A 133 28.07 -9.62 -7.64
N THR A 134 28.12 -10.62 -8.51
CA THR A 134 29.11 -11.70 -8.42
C THR A 134 29.69 -12.00 -9.80
N PRO A 135 30.92 -12.54 -9.89
CA PRO A 135 31.49 -12.94 -11.17
C PRO A 135 30.61 -13.96 -11.94
N GLN A 136 29.79 -14.74 -11.23
CA GLN A 136 28.90 -15.73 -11.85
C GLN A 136 27.65 -15.07 -12.47
N ASN A 137 27.13 -14.00 -11.89
CA ASN A 137 25.95 -13.30 -12.42
C ASN A 137 26.29 -12.24 -13.47
N ARG A 138 27.55 -11.76 -13.49
CA ARG A 138 28.09 -10.77 -14.44
C ARG A 138 27.25 -9.49 -14.52
N TRP A 139 26.66 -9.07 -13.40
CA TRP A 139 25.85 -7.85 -13.37
C TRP A 139 26.66 -6.60 -13.69
N GLU A 140 27.94 -6.56 -13.31
CA GLU A 140 28.82 -5.44 -13.60
C GLU A 140 28.98 -5.23 -15.11
N GLU A 141 29.23 -6.32 -15.85
CA GLU A 141 29.43 -6.29 -17.30
C GLU A 141 28.14 -6.01 -18.08
N VAL A 142 27.01 -6.56 -17.61
CA VAL A 142 25.75 -6.62 -18.38
C VAL A 142 24.75 -5.53 -17.99
N PHE A 143 24.72 -5.12 -16.72
CA PHE A 143 23.63 -4.30 -16.16
C PHE A 143 24.08 -2.91 -15.73
N PHE A 144 25.28 -2.74 -15.18
CA PHE A 144 25.70 -1.47 -14.58
C PHE A 144 25.76 -0.32 -15.60
N GLY A 145 26.10 -0.60 -16.86
CA GLY A 145 26.07 0.41 -17.92
C GLY A 145 24.68 0.99 -18.22
N PHE A 146 23.60 0.33 -17.79
CA PHE A 146 22.22 0.81 -17.93
C PHE A 146 21.67 1.47 -16.67
N LEU A 147 22.40 1.44 -15.56
CA LEU A 147 22.00 2.05 -14.30
C LEU A 147 22.55 3.46 -14.20
N PRO A 148 21.70 4.50 -14.16
CA PRO A 148 22.17 5.84 -13.89
C PRO A 148 22.72 5.96 -12.47
N ASP A 149 23.84 6.67 -12.30
CA ASP A 149 24.51 6.86 -10.99
C ASP A 149 23.62 7.57 -9.96
N TRP A 150 22.66 8.37 -10.41
CA TRP A 150 21.72 9.06 -9.54
C TRP A 150 20.56 8.16 -9.07
N LEU A 151 20.37 6.98 -9.66
CA LEU A 151 19.23 6.09 -9.37
C LEU A 151 19.53 5.08 -8.25
N VAL A 152 20.79 4.67 -8.13
CA VAL A 152 21.30 3.64 -7.21
C VAL A 152 22.37 4.22 -6.30
N ALA A 153 22.56 3.65 -5.10
CA ALA A 153 23.57 4.16 -4.18
C ALA A 153 24.96 3.71 -4.63
N SER A 154 25.91 4.65 -4.63
CA SER A 154 27.28 4.39 -5.04
C SER A 154 27.98 3.42 -4.06
N ASN A 155 28.71 2.44 -4.61
CA ASN A 155 29.52 1.52 -3.81
C ASN A 155 30.99 1.96 -3.65
N GLN A 156 31.29 3.24 -3.90
CA GLN A 156 32.63 3.78 -3.67
C GLN A 156 33.06 3.53 -2.22
N GLY A 157 34.24 2.94 -2.02
CA GLY A 157 34.77 2.62 -0.69
C GLY A 157 34.08 1.44 0.03
N GLY A 158 33.27 0.63 -0.67
CA GLY A 158 32.62 -0.54 -0.08
C GLY A 158 31.40 -0.20 0.80
N VAL A 159 30.79 0.96 0.60
CA VAL A 159 29.64 1.46 1.39
C VAL A 159 28.47 0.47 1.41
N MET A 160 28.21 -0.25 0.32
CA MET A 160 27.11 -1.21 0.30
C MET A 160 27.36 -2.41 1.21
N LYS A 161 28.64 -2.80 1.37
CA LYS A 161 29.01 -3.85 2.33
C LYS A 161 28.66 -3.43 3.75
N TRP A 162 28.95 -2.19 4.14
CA TRP A 162 28.61 -1.66 5.46
C TRP A 162 27.09 -1.57 5.68
N PHE A 163 26.31 -1.29 4.63
CA PHE A 163 24.85 -1.27 4.75
C PHE A 163 24.27 -2.66 5.06
N PHE A 164 24.74 -3.70 4.39
CA PHE A 164 24.20 -5.06 4.55
C PHE A 164 24.84 -5.85 5.70
N GLU A 165 26.14 -5.66 5.95
CA GLU A 165 26.90 -6.44 6.94
C GLU A 165 27.10 -5.70 8.27
N GLY A 166 26.80 -4.39 8.30
CA GLY A 166 26.94 -3.54 9.47
C GLY A 166 28.06 -2.51 9.31
N LEU A 167 27.82 -1.32 9.83
CA LEU A 167 28.79 -0.23 9.86
C LEU A 167 29.85 -0.52 10.95
N PRO A 168 31.14 -0.26 10.69
CA PRO A 168 32.17 -0.33 11.73
C PRO A 168 31.83 0.59 12.91
N ALA A 169 32.21 0.23 14.13
CA ALA A 169 31.81 0.94 15.36
C ALA A 169 32.22 2.43 15.41
N SER A 170 33.28 2.82 14.68
CA SER A 170 33.76 4.21 14.53
C SER A 170 33.35 4.86 13.20
N GLY A 171 32.60 4.16 12.35
CA GLY A 171 32.19 4.64 11.05
C GLY A 171 31.09 5.68 11.14
N GLN A 172 31.22 6.77 10.39
CA GLN A 172 30.11 7.69 10.14
C GLN A 172 29.24 7.16 9.00
N ILE A 173 27.95 7.49 9.02
CA ILE A 173 27.04 7.12 7.92
C ILE A 173 27.48 7.88 6.66
N PRO A 174 27.79 7.20 5.55
CA PRO A 174 28.31 7.82 4.33
C PRO A 174 27.17 8.46 3.51
N TRP A 175 26.66 9.60 3.99
CA TRP A 175 25.53 10.31 3.38
C TRP A 175 25.76 10.69 1.91
N GLY A 176 27.01 10.93 1.50
CA GLY A 176 27.35 11.26 0.11
C GLY A 176 26.92 10.20 -0.90
N ALA A 177 26.91 8.92 -0.52
CA ALA A 177 26.48 7.83 -1.40
C ALA A 177 24.94 7.69 -1.49
N TRP A 178 24.21 8.16 -0.47
CA TRP A 178 22.78 7.94 -0.31
C TRP A 178 21.92 9.17 -0.61
N LEU A 179 22.43 10.37 -0.34
CA LEU A 179 21.66 11.61 -0.50
C LEU A 179 21.23 11.87 -1.95
N PRO A 180 22.11 11.71 -2.98
CA PRO A 180 21.69 11.89 -4.36
C PRO A 180 20.52 10.99 -4.80
N PRO A 181 20.56 9.64 -4.63
CA PRO A 181 19.43 8.81 -5.00
C PRO A 181 18.19 9.10 -4.18
N PHE A 182 18.31 9.39 -2.88
CA PHE A 182 17.15 9.75 -2.07
C PHE A 182 16.47 11.04 -2.54
N LEU A 183 17.23 12.07 -2.94
CA LEU A 183 16.64 13.31 -3.46
C LEU A 183 15.90 13.08 -4.78
N TRP A 184 16.50 12.34 -5.72
CA TRP A 184 15.86 12.04 -7.00
C TRP A 184 14.61 11.19 -6.84
N TRP A 185 14.66 10.16 -6.00
CA TRP A 185 13.47 9.36 -5.69
C TRP A 185 12.42 10.13 -4.89
N ALA A 186 12.81 10.99 -3.96
CA ALA A 186 11.88 11.86 -3.24
C ALA A 186 11.12 12.78 -4.22
N SER A 187 11.80 13.33 -5.23
CA SER A 187 11.15 14.13 -6.27
C SER A 187 10.10 13.32 -7.05
N PHE A 188 10.39 12.06 -7.36
CA PHE A 188 9.47 11.15 -8.04
C PHE A 188 8.25 10.84 -7.17
N PHE A 189 8.46 10.49 -5.90
CA PHE A 189 7.36 10.20 -4.98
C PHE A 189 6.50 11.45 -4.72
N LEU A 190 7.12 12.63 -4.57
CA LEU A 190 6.39 13.88 -4.42
C LEU A 190 5.50 14.15 -5.65
N ALA A 191 6.02 13.98 -6.86
CA ALA A 191 5.23 14.10 -8.08
C ALA A 191 4.10 13.07 -8.14
N LEU A 192 4.35 11.83 -7.73
CA LEU A 192 3.34 10.77 -7.67
C LEU A 192 2.22 11.11 -6.67
N PHE A 193 2.57 11.59 -5.48
CA PHE A 193 1.60 12.03 -4.47
C PHE A 193 0.82 13.25 -4.93
N ALA A 194 1.48 14.25 -5.52
CA ALA A 194 0.82 15.44 -6.06
C ALA A 194 -0.16 15.08 -7.19
N THR A 195 0.23 14.19 -8.10
CA THR A 195 -0.62 13.68 -9.18
C THR A 195 -1.83 12.93 -8.60
N GLY A 196 -1.60 12.07 -7.60
CA GLY A 196 -2.67 11.37 -6.89
C GLY A 196 -3.64 12.32 -6.17
N ALA A 197 -3.12 13.33 -5.48
CA ALA A 197 -3.93 14.35 -4.81
C ALA A 197 -4.79 15.14 -5.81
N CYS A 198 -4.20 15.56 -6.93
CA CYS A 198 -4.93 16.24 -8.01
C CYS A 198 -6.04 15.34 -8.58
N MET A 199 -5.74 14.07 -8.85
CA MET A 199 -6.72 13.08 -9.32
C MET A 199 -7.88 12.93 -8.34
N MET A 200 -7.60 12.90 -7.04
CA MET A 200 -8.61 12.81 -5.99
C MET A 200 -9.49 14.07 -5.93
N ILE A 201 -8.93 15.27 -6.09
CA ILE A 201 -9.70 16.52 -6.13
C ILE A 201 -10.67 16.52 -7.32
N LEU A 202 -10.23 16.08 -8.50
CA LEU A 202 -11.06 16.03 -9.71
C LEU A 202 -12.28 15.08 -9.55
N LEU A 203 -12.11 14.00 -8.80
CA LEU A 203 -13.14 12.97 -8.59
C LEU A 203 -13.92 13.11 -7.28
N ARG A 204 -13.48 13.97 -6.36
CA ARG A 204 -14.09 14.14 -5.03
C ARG A 204 -15.58 14.43 -5.13
N LYS A 205 -15.97 15.44 -5.90
CA LYS A 205 -17.38 15.85 -6.07
C LYS A 205 -18.25 14.73 -6.63
N GLN A 206 -17.73 13.97 -7.59
CA GLN A 206 -18.41 12.79 -8.12
C GLN A 206 -18.66 11.73 -7.05
N TRP A 207 -17.64 11.45 -6.22
CA TRP A 207 -17.74 10.40 -5.21
C TRP A 207 -18.58 10.80 -3.99
N VAL A 208 -18.51 12.07 -3.59
CA VAL A 208 -19.22 12.59 -2.42
C VAL A 208 -20.66 12.97 -2.76
N ASP A 209 -20.91 13.74 -3.82
CA ASP A 209 -22.23 14.34 -4.06
C ASP A 209 -23.11 13.43 -4.93
N HIS A 210 -22.56 12.91 -6.03
CA HIS A 210 -23.34 12.09 -6.98
C HIS A 210 -23.42 10.62 -6.55
N GLU A 211 -22.32 10.04 -6.08
CA GLU A 211 -22.25 8.63 -5.71
C GLU A 211 -22.41 8.36 -4.21
N LYS A 212 -22.38 9.42 -3.38
CA LYS A 212 -22.62 9.38 -1.93
C LYS A 212 -21.87 8.25 -1.22
N LEU A 213 -20.57 8.14 -1.48
CA LEU A 213 -19.71 7.19 -0.77
C LEU A 213 -19.72 7.50 0.74
N SER A 214 -19.75 6.45 1.56
CA SER A 214 -19.97 6.55 3.00
C SER A 214 -18.73 6.92 3.82
N PHE A 215 -17.52 6.77 3.27
CA PHE A 215 -16.23 7.09 3.92
C PHE A 215 -16.14 6.72 5.41
N PRO A 216 -16.40 5.46 5.79
CA PRO A 216 -16.49 5.06 7.20
C PRO A 216 -15.20 5.28 8.00
N LEU A 217 -14.03 5.28 7.35
CA LEU A 217 -12.75 5.57 8.00
C LEU A 217 -12.61 7.04 8.44
N ALA A 218 -13.28 7.97 7.76
CA ALA A 218 -13.30 9.37 8.13
C ALA A 218 -14.23 9.64 9.33
N LEU A 219 -15.20 8.75 9.60
CA LEU A 219 -16.12 8.90 10.72
C LEU A 219 -15.42 8.80 12.08
N VAL A 220 -14.45 7.90 12.22
CA VAL A 220 -13.73 7.69 13.48
C VAL A 220 -13.06 8.97 14.00
N PRO A 221 -12.19 9.67 13.22
CA PRO A 221 -11.57 10.91 13.68
C PRO A 221 -12.58 12.04 13.88
N LEU A 222 -13.64 12.12 13.06
CA LEU A 222 -14.71 13.11 13.21
C LEU A 222 -15.45 12.93 14.54
N MET A 223 -15.90 11.71 14.84
CA MET A 223 -16.58 11.37 16.09
C MET A 223 -15.73 11.62 17.34
N LEU A 224 -14.40 11.47 17.23
CA LEU A 224 -13.46 11.72 18.33
C LEU A 224 -13.13 13.21 18.51
N ALA A 225 -13.22 13.99 17.44
CA ALA A 225 -12.97 15.43 17.45
C ALA A 225 -14.20 16.25 17.89
N GLU A 226 -15.42 15.72 17.67
CA GLU A 226 -16.68 16.35 18.05
C GLU A 226 -16.78 16.61 19.56
N GLU A 227 -17.46 17.70 19.92
CA GLU A 227 -17.81 18.00 21.32
C GLU A 227 -19.15 17.35 21.69
N GLY A 228 -19.34 17.03 22.97
CA GLY A 228 -20.61 16.46 23.44
C GLY A 228 -21.76 17.47 23.32
N ARG A 229 -22.96 16.98 22.98
CA ARG A 229 -24.14 17.84 22.68
C ARG A 229 -24.58 18.78 23.81
N ASP A 230 -24.16 18.51 25.05
CA ASP A 230 -24.55 19.25 26.26
C ASP A 230 -23.47 20.23 26.78
N GLY A 231 -22.57 20.73 25.92
CA GLY A 231 -21.42 21.54 26.37
C GLY A 231 -20.38 20.74 27.17
N ARG A 232 -20.43 19.42 27.05
CA ARG A 232 -19.57 18.47 27.75
C ARG A 232 -18.32 18.18 26.92
N THR A 233 -17.21 17.95 27.61
CA THR A 233 -15.87 17.85 27.01
C THR A 233 -15.61 16.55 26.24
N VAL A 234 -16.38 15.49 26.51
CA VAL A 234 -16.22 14.14 25.93
C VAL A 234 -17.35 13.85 24.95
N PRO A 235 -17.08 13.28 23.76
CA PRO A 235 -18.11 12.93 22.78
C PRO A 235 -19.11 11.90 23.32
N ASP A 236 -20.37 12.00 22.89
CA ASP A 236 -21.45 11.09 23.32
C ASP A 236 -21.22 9.65 22.85
N ALA A 237 -20.62 9.47 21.67
CA ALA A 237 -20.27 8.15 21.12
C ALA A 237 -19.31 7.37 22.02
N VAL A 238 -18.34 8.07 22.62
CA VAL A 238 -17.34 7.47 23.52
C VAL A 238 -17.95 7.10 24.86
N ARG A 239 -19.09 7.69 25.25
CA ARG A 239 -19.75 7.44 26.55
C ARG A 239 -20.76 6.30 26.52
N SER A 240 -21.16 5.85 25.33
CA SER A 240 -22.08 4.72 25.20
C SER A 240 -21.55 3.51 25.95
N TYR A 241 -22.41 2.86 26.76
CA TYR A 241 -22.04 1.65 27.50
C TYR A 241 -21.51 0.55 26.56
N ALA A 242 -22.09 0.44 25.35
CA ALA A 242 -21.62 -0.50 24.34
C ALA A 242 -20.20 -0.19 23.87
N PHE A 243 -19.86 1.09 23.69
CA PHE A 243 -18.51 1.52 23.34
C PHE A 243 -17.53 1.26 24.49
N LEU A 244 -17.89 1.63 25.73
CA LEU A 244 -17.04 1.40 26.91
C LEU A 244 -16.79 -0.09 27.13
N ALA A 245 -17.82 -0.92 27.02
CA ALA A 245 -17.69 -2.36 27.15
C ALA A 245 -16.76 -2.94 26.06
N GLY A 246 -17.00 -2.60 24.79
CA GLY A 246 -16.18 -3.07 23.68
C GLY A 246 -14.71 -2.59 23.75
N PHE A 247 -14.51 -1.31 24.05
CA PHE A 247 -13.19 -0.72 24.24
C PHE A 247 -12.47 -1.32 25.45
N GLY A 248 -13.17 -1.42 26.59
CA GLY A 248 -12.63 -1.98 27.84
C GLY A 248 -12.21 -3.43 27.71
N ILE A 249 -13.05 -4.28 27.10
CA ILE A 249 -12.71 -5.69 26.81
C ILE A 249 -11.48 -5.78 25.91
N THR A 250 -11.44 -4.99 24.83
CA THR A 250 -10.30 -5.01 23.89
C THR A 250 -9.02 -4.52 24.56
N LEU A 251 -9.10 -3.42 25.32
CA LEU A 251 -7.98 -2.86 26.07
C LEU A 251 -7.47 -3.84 27.11
N PHE A 252 -8.36 -4.49 27.86
CA PHE A 252 -8.02 -5.53 28.82
C PHE A 252 -7.26 -6.67 28.17
N ILE A 253 -7.75 -7.20 27.04
CA ILE A 253 -7.08 -8.29 26.31
C ILE A 253 -5.68 -7.87 25.84
N VAL A 254 -5.53 -6.64 25.32
CA VAL A 254 -4.23 -6.13 24.88
C VAL A 254 -3.27 -5.95 26.05
N LEU A 255 -3.70 -5.30 27.13
CA LEU A 255 -2.89 -5.10 28.34
C LEU A 255 -2.50 -6.44 28.98
N TRP A 256 -3.42 -7.40 29.04
CA TRP A 256 -3.15 -8.75 29.53
C TRP A 256 -2.05 -9.43 28.71
N ASN A 257 -2.10 -9.31 27.38
CA ASN A 257 -1.06 -9.87 26.51
C ASN A 257 0.27 -9.11 26.60
N ILE A 258 0.26 -7.80 26.89
CA ILE A 258 1.49 -7.04 27.17
C ILE A 258 2.13 -7.56 28.45
N VAL A 259 1.36 -7.78 29.51
CA VAL A 259 1.88 -8.36 30.77
C VAL A 259 2.33 -9.80 30.55
N GLY A 260 1.57 -10.58 29.77
CA GLY A 260 1.92 -11.96 29.41
C GLY A 260 3.21 -12.07 28.57
N TYR A 261 3.57 -11.04 27.79
CA TYR A 261 4.85 -10.99 27.07
C TYR A 261 6.05 -11.07 28.01
N PHE A 262 5.96 -10.51 29.22
CA PHE A 262 7.01 -10.60 30.24
C PHE A 262 7.02 -11.92 31.01
N GLY A 263 6.17 -12.88 30.62
CA GLY A 263 6.10 -14.23 31.21
C GLY A 263 5.36 -14.30 32.55
N TRP A 264 4.75 -13.21 33.02
CA TRP A 264 4.06 -13.18 34.31
C TRP A 264 2.66 -13.79 34.27
N LEU A 265 2.03 -13.83 33.10
CA LEU A 265 0.68 -14.36 32.90
C LEU A 265 0.62 -15.18 31.61
N ALA A 266 -0.23 -16.20 31.58
CA ALA A 266 -0.51 -16.93 30.35
C ALA A 266 -1.19 -15.97 29.34
N PRO A 267 -0.68 -15.84 28.10
CA PRO A 267 -1.24 -14.94 27.11
C PRO A 267 -2.63 -15.41 26.69
N ILE A 268 -3.56 -14.46 26.54
CA ILE A 268 -4.87 -14.75 25.96
C ILE A 268 -4.67 -14.87 24.45
N PRO A 269 -4.93 -16.03 23.82
CA PRO A 269 -4.64 -16.24 22.42
C PRO A 269 -5.56 -15.40 21.53
N VAL A 270 -5.10 -14.21 21.12
CA VAL A 270 -5.80 -13.36 20.15
C VAL A 270 -5.40 -13.81 18.74
N GLY A 271 -6.37 -14.30 17.98
CA GLY A 271 -6.14 -14.67 16.59
C GLY A 271 -5.40 -15.99 16.38
N LYS A 272 -5.45 -16.93 17.35
CA LYS A 272 -5.15 -18.35 17.04
C LYS A 272 -6.00 -18.74 15.84
N GLN A 273 -5.35 -18.97 14.72
CA GLN A 273 -6.01 -19.39 13.50
C GLN A 273 -6.40 -20.85 13.72
N PHE A 274 -7.60 -21.07 14.27
CA PHE A 274 -8.28 -22.35 14.09
C PHE A 274 -8.42 -22.54 12.60
N THR A 275 -7.44 -23.21 12.00
CA THR A 275 -7.38 -23.44 10.56
C THR A 275 -7.87 -24.85 10.39
N THR A 276 -9.18 -25.01 10.31
CA THR A 276 -9.78 -26.26 9.86
C THR A 276 -9.88 -26.20 8.34
N PRO A 277 -9.00 -26.90 7.60
CA PRO A 277 -9.14 -26.98 6.16
C PRO A 277 -10.35 -27.85 5.86
N VAL A 278 -11.37 -27.26 5.24
CA VAL A 278 -12.52 -28.01 4.73
C VAL A 278 -12.34 -28.13 3.22
N THR A 279 -12.14 -29.34 2.72
CA THR A 279 -12.08 -29.64 1.28
C THR A 279 -13.45 -30.11 0.82
N ILE A 280 -13.95 -29.53 -0.28
CA ILE A 280 -15.24 -29.95 -0.87
C ILE A 280 -15.10 -31.31 -1.56
N ALA A 281 -14.02 -31.49 -2.33
CA ALA A 281 -13.72 -32.72 -3.05
C ALA A 281 -12.21 -32.85 -3.31
N ASN A 282 -11.76 -34.05 -3.68
CA ASN A 282 -10.37 -34.31 -4.04
C ASN A 282 -9.96 -33.45 -5.25
N GLY A 283 -8.84 -32.73 -5.14
CA GLY A 283 -8.34 -31.80 -6.16
C GLY A 283 -8.82 -30.36 -6.03
N PHE A 284 -9.78 -30.07 -5.14
CA PHE A 284 -10.23 -28.70 -4.86
C PHE A 284 -9.35 -28.03 -3.79
N PRO A 285 -9.10 -26.71 -3.89
CA PRO A 285 -8.37 -26.00 -2.86
C PRO A 285 -9.16 -25.98 -1.53
N PRO A 286 -8.49 -26.12 -0.38
CA PRO A 286 -9.15 -26.13 0.91
C PRO A 286 -9.75 -24.77 1.26
N ILE A 287 -10.94 -24.79 1.85
CA ILE A 287 -11.55 -23.64 2.51
C ILE A 287 -10.91 -23.52 3.88
N LEU A 288 -10.11 -22.48 4.07
CA LEU A 288 -9.51 -22.17 5.36
C LEU A 288 -10.50 -21.32 6.15
N ILE A 289 -11.27 -21.96 7.02
CA ILE A 289 -12.07 -21.22 8.00
C ILE A 289 -11.09 -20.60 8.99
N ARG A 290 -11.14 -19.27 9.16
CA ARG A 290 -10.29 -18.54 10.10
C ARG A 290 -11.15 -17.59 10.91
N LEU A 291 -11.30 -17.86 12.20
CA LEU A 291 -12.03 -16.97 13.09
C LEU A 291 -11.09 -15.85 13.58
N ASN A 292 -11.39 -14.60 13.20
CA ASN A 292 -10.64 -13.44 13.68
C ASN A 292 -11.62 -12.41 14.24
N TRP A 293 -11.66 -12.28 15.57
CA TRP A 293 -12.54 -11.36 16.29
C TRP A 293 -12.42 -9.90 15.85
N LEU A 294 -11.21 -9.47 15.45
CA LEU A 294 -11.01 -8.12 14.93
C LEU A 294 -11.72 -7.93 13.59
N VAL A 295 -11.63 -8.93 12.71
CA VAL A 295 -12.32 -8.90 11.40
C VAL A 295 -13.83 -8.91 11.59
N PHE A 296 -14.37 -9.64 12.57
CA PHE A 296 -15.80 -9.57 12.92
C PHE A 296 -16.24 -8.16 13.30
N GLY A 297 -15.46 -7.47 14.14
CA GLY A 297 -15.75 -6.09 14.52
C GLY A 297 -15.80 -5.13 13.33
N PHE A 298 -14.92 -5.29 12.34
CA PHE A 298 -14.97 -4.48 11.11
C PHE A 298 -16.06 -4.91 10.15
N ALA A 299 -16.35 -6.21 10.06
CA ALA A 299 -17.40 -6.76 9.20
C ALA A 299 -18.78 -6.21 9.58
N PHE A 300 -19.00 -5.86 10.87
CA PHE A 300 -20.22 -5.19 11.32
C PHE A 300 -20.52 -3.87 10.59
N PHE A 301 -19.47 -3.12 10.20
CA PHE A 301 -19.63 -1.85 9.46
C PHE A 301 -19.73 -2.04 7.94
N ALA A 302 -19.52 -3.26 7.44
CA ALA A 302 -19.61 -3.54 6.02
C ALA A 302 -21.06 -3.81 5.60
N ASN A 303 -21.42 -3.37 4.40
CA ASN A 303 -22.74 -3.65 3.83
C ASN A 303 -22.95 -5.16 3.63
N VAL A 304 -24.16 -5.63 3.93
CA VAL A 304 -24.54 -7.06 3.81
C VAL A 304 -24.32 -7.57 2.38
N ASP A 305 -24.63 -6.78 1.36
CA ASP A 305 -24.42 -7.14 -0.04
C ASP A 305 -22.93 -7.40 -0.37
N VAL A 306 -22.03 -6.63 0.25
CA VAL A 306 -20.58 -6.77 0.07
C VAL A 306 -20.09 -8.04 0.79
N LEU A 307 -20.56 -8.28 2.01
CA LEU A 307 -20.23 -9.48 2.76
C LEU A 307 -20.72 -10.74 2.03
N PHE A 308 -21.95 -10.72 1.52
CA PHE A 308 -22.51 -11.79 0.70
C PHE A 308 -21.65 -12.07 -0.53
N SER A 309 -21.29 -11.03 -1.27
CA SER A 309 -20.43 -11.15 -2.45
C SER A 309 -19.08 -11.81 -2.14
N ILE A 310 -18.42 -11.44 -1.04
CA ILE A 310 -17.07 -11.95 -0.70
C ILE A 310 -17.03 -13.47 -0.58
N TRP A 311 -17.96 -14.08 0.15
CA TRP A 311 -17.92 -15.54 0.35
C TRP A 311 -18.46 -16.30 -0.86
N VAL A 312 -19.50 -15.80 -1.53
CA VAL A 312 -20.06 -16.42 -2.75
C VAL A 312 -19.02 -16.43 -3.87
N PHE A 313 -18.38 -15.30 -4.17
CA PHE A 313 -17.33 -15.26 -5.20
C PHE A 313 -16.09 -16.05 -4.80
N ARG A 314 -15.79 -16.21 -3.50
CA ARG A 314 -14.74 -17.12 -3.06
C ARG A 314 -15.10 -18.58 -3.34
N LEU A 315 -16.34 -19.00 -3.10
CA LEU A 315 -16.80 -20.36 -3.43
C LEU A 315 -16.77 -20.60 -4.94
N LEU A 316 -17.24 -19.64 -5.75
CA LEU A 316 -17.14 -19.73 -7.21
C LEU A 316 -15.68 -19.86 -7.68
N ALA A 317 -14.76 -19.10 -7.09
CA ALA A 317 -13.33 -19.22 -7.37
C ALA A 317 -12.78 -20.60 -7.00
N ILE A 318 -13.19 -21.17 -5.85
CA ILE A 318 -12.80 -22.53 -5.45
C ILE A 318 -13.32 -23.56 -6.44
N MET A 319 -14.57 -23.42 -6.91
CA MET A 319 -15.15 -24.30 -7.92
C MET A 319 -14.36 -24.24 -9.23
N GLN A 320 -14.07 -23.03 -9.71
CA GLN A 320 -13.27 -22.81 -10.92
C GLN A 320 -11.87 -23.43 -10.78
N GLU A 321 -11.20 -23.24 -9.64
CA GLU A 321 -9.86 -23.79 -9.39
C GLU A 321 -9.86 -25.32 -9.29
N GLY A 322 -10.87 -25.91 -8.65
CA GLY A 322 -11.01 -27.36 -8.61
C GLY A 322 -11.27 -27.98 -9.99
N ILE A 323 -12.12 -27.36 -10.81
CA ILE A 323 -12.36 -27.78 -12.19
C ILE A 323 -11.07 -27.67 -13.01
N LEU A 324 -10.34 -26.56 -12.92
CA LEU A 324 -9.06 -26.39 -13.61
C LEU A 324 -8.02 -27.44 -13.17
N ALA A 325 -7.97 -27.77 -11.88
CA ALA A 325 -7.08 -28.79 -11.35
C ALA A 325 -7.41 -30.19 -11.90
N GLN A 326 -8.70 -30.51 -12.10
CA GLN A 326 -9.14 -31.76 -12.73
C GLN A 326 -8.69 -31.86 -14.19
N PHE A 327 -8.65 -30.74 -14.93
CA PHE A 327 -8.10 -30.67 -16.29
C PHE A 327 -6.56 -30.63 -16.34
N GLY A 328 -5.87 -30.79 -15.21
CA GLY A 328 -4.41 -30.79 -15.13
C GLY A 328 -3.77 -29.40 -15.07
N PHE A 329 -4.56 -28.32 -15.02
CA PHE A 329 -4.07 -26.95 -14.84
C PHE A 329 -3.81 -26.65 -13.36
N ASN A 330 -2.77 -27.26 -12.80
CA ASN A 330 -2.29 -26.98 -11.44
C ASN A 330 -1.47 -25.67 -11.41
N LEU A 331 -2.17 -24.54 -11.56
CA LEU A 331 -1.59 -23.19 -11.55
C LEU A 331 -1.55 -22.54 -10.15
N SER A 332 -1.78 -23.34 -9.11
CA SER A 332 -1.85 -22.87 -7.73
C SER A 332 -0.49 -22.37 -7.25
N SER A 333 -0.41 -21.08 -6.90
CA SER A 333 0.76 -20.54 -6.23
C SER A 333 0.74 -21.01 -4.76
N PRO A 334 1.82 -21.65 -4.26
CA PRO A 334 1.89 -22.14 -2.87
C PRO A 334 1.58 -21.08 -1.81
N ASN A 335 1.80 -19.80 -2.12
CA ASN A 335 1.77 -18.71 -1.14
C ASN A 335 0.39 -18.02 -1.00
N THR A 336 -0.57 -18.27 -1.89
CA THR A 336 -1.84 -17.51 -1.89
C THR A 336 -3.09 -18.36 -1.98
N GLY A 337 -2.99 -19.65 -2.33
CA GLY A 337 -4.17 -20.51 -2.50
C GLY A 337 -5.16 -19.98 -3.54
N ILE A 338 -4.63 -19.23 -4.53
CA ILE A 338 -5.35 -18.71 -5.70
C ILE A 338 -4.55 -19.16 -6.93
N SER A 339 -5.24 -19.73 -7.93
CA SER A 339 -4.62 -20.13 -9.18
C SER A 339 -4.12 -18.91 -9.97
N SER A 340 -3.07 -19.09 -10.77
CA SER A 340 -2.53 -17.97 -11.54
C SER A 340 -3.55 -17.36 -12.52
N ALA A 341 -4.50 -18.18 -13.00
CA ALA A 341 -5.62 -17.82 -13.85
C ALA A 341 -6.67 -16.99 -13.09
N THR A 342 -7.15 -17.48 -11.93
CA THR A 342 -8.10 -16.73 -11.08
C THR A 342 -7.51 -15.36 -10.69
N ALA A 343 -6.22 -15.31 -10.38
CA ALA A 343 -5.56 -14.05 -10.07
C ALA A 343 -5.51 -13.08 -11.27
N ALA A 344 -5.33 -13.58 -12.50
CA ALA A 344 -5.39 -12.74 -13.70
C ALA A 344 -6.80 -12.21 -13.97
N GLN A 345 -7.82 -13.06 -13.77
CA GLN A 345 -9.23 -12.67 -13.85
C GLN A 345 -9.59 -11.62 -12.81
N ASN A 346 -9.13 -11.78 -11.56
CA ASN A 346 -9.36 -10.80 -10.49
C ASN A 346 -8.73 -9.43 -10.83
N ILE A 347 -7.53 -9.43 -11.41
CA ILE A 347 -6.90 -8.20 -11.91
C ILE A 347 -7.75 -7.61 -13.04
N GLY A 348 -8.12 -8.40 -14.05
CA GLY A 348 -8.95 -7.92 -15.18
C GLY A 348 -10.29 -7.33 -14.73
N GLY A 349 -10.99 -8.00 -13.80
CA GLY A 349 -12.23 -7.52 -13.20
C GLY A 349 -12.04 -6.23 -12.41
N PHE A 350 -10.92 -6.09 -11.70
CA PHE A 350 -10.57 -4.84 -11.02
C PHE A 350 -10.35 -3.69 -12.02
N PHE A 351 -9.61 -3.92 -13.13
CA PHE A 351 -9.44 -2.92 -14.18
C PHE A 351 -10.78 -2.52 -14.80
N PHE A 352 -11.63 -3.51 -15.12
CA PHE A 352 -12.97 -3.25 -15.65
C PHE A 352 -13.81 -2.42 -14.68
N PHE A 353 -13.82 -2.75 -13.39
CA PHE A 353 -14.53 -2.00 -12.35
C PHE A 353 -14.13 -0.52 -12.31
N VAL A 354 -12.83 -0.22 -12.42
CA VAL A 354 -12.33 1.15 -12.39
C VAL A 354 -12.65 1.90 -13.68
N LEU A 355 -12.44 1.28 -14.84
CA LEU A 355 -12.73 1.87 -16.15
C LEU A 355 -14.23 2.12 -16.32
N TRP A 356 -15.07 1.20 -15.85
CA TRP A 356 -16.52 1.39 -15.80
C TRP A 356 -16.92 2.54 -14.87
N GLY A 357 -16.28 2.68 -13.72
CA GLY A 357 -16.47 3.82 -12.83
C GLY A 357 -16.14 5.16 -13.50
N LEU A 358 -15.01 5.23 -14.23
CA LEU A 358 -14.62 6.40 -15.01
C LEU A 358 -15.61 6.69 -16.16
N TRP A 359 -16.13 5.65 -16.81
CA TRP A 359 -17.16 5.77 -17.83
C TRP A 359 -18.45 6.36 -17.28
N MET A 360 -18.90 5.93 -16.11
CA MET A 360 -20.07 6.50 -15.44
C MET A 360 -19.85 7.97 -15.05
N ALA A 361 -18.62 8.32 -14.64
CA ALA A 361 -18.22 9.69 -14.27
C ALA A 361 -17.97 10.63 -15.47
N ARG A 362 -18.09 10.15 -16.72
CA ARG A 362 -17.70 10.92 -17.94
C ARG A 362 -18.35 12.29 -18.07
N ARG A 363 -19.61 12.44 -17.65
CA ARG A 363 -20.33 13.72 -17.73
C ARG A 363 -19.69 14.74 -16.79
N HIS A 364 -19.52 14.37 -15.53
CA HIS A 364 -18.81 15.16 -14.53
C HIS A 364 -17.37 15.50 -14.97
N LEU A 365 -16.63 14.51 -15.46
CA LEU A 365 -15.25 14.74 -15.95
C LEU A 365 -15.21 15.71 -17.13
N THR A 366 -16.18 15.64 -18.04
CA THR A 366 -16.30 16.58 -19.16
C THR A 366 -16.57 17.99 -18.65
N ASP A 367 -17.44 18.15 -17.66
CA ASP A 367 -17.77 19.46 -17.08
C ASP A 367 -16.58 20.07 -16.32
N VAL A 368 -15.82 19.24 -15.59
CA VAL A 368 -14.57 19.65 -14.93
C VAL A 368 -13.53 20.13 -15.95
N VAL A 369 -13.35 19.41 -17.06
CA VAL A 369 -12.42 19.81 -18.13
C VAL A 369 -12.89 21.11 -18.81
N LYS A 370 -14.19 21.26 -19.09
CA LYS A 370 -14.74 22.51 -19.64
C LYS A 370 -14.55 23.70 -18.68
N LYS A 371 -14.75 23.52 -17.38
CA LYS A 371 -14.48 24.54 -16.37
C LYS A 371 -12.99 24.89 -16.31
N ALA A 372 -12.12 23.88 -16.39
CA ALA A 372 -10.68 24.07 -16.39
C ALA A 372 -10.20 24.87 -17.62
N LEU A 373 -10.80 24.63 -18.79
CA LEU A 373 -10.54 25.40 -20.02
C LEU A 373 -11.24 26.77 -20.05
N GLY A 374 -12.04 27.11 -19.02
CA GLY A 374 -12.78 28.36 -18.94
C GLY A 374 -14.04 28.46 -19.79
N LEU A 375 -14.46 27.34 -20.40
CA LEU A 375 -15.65 27.25 -21.25
C LEU A 375 -16.96 27.13 -20.44
N ALA A 376 -16.88 26.75 -19.16
CA ALA A 376 -18.05 26.54 -18.30
C ALA A 376 -17.93 27.31 -16.99
N VAL A 377 -18.21 28.62 -16.99
CA VAL A 377 -18.12 29.47 -15.79
C VAL A 377 -19.09 29.04 -14.68
N ALA A 378 -20.23 28.45 -15.05
CA ALA A 378 -21.31 28.06 -14.13
C ALA A 378 -21.00 26.91 -13.16
N VAL A 379 -19.94 26.12 -13.38
CA VAL A 379 -19.59 25.03 -12.45
C VAL A 379 -18.92 25.61 -11.21
N ASP A 380 -19.54 25.51 -10.05
CA ASP A 380 -18.98 26.00 -8.78
C ASP A 380 -17.91 25.04 -8.22
N ASP A 381 -16.70 25.58 -8.03
CA ASP A 381 -15.52 24.94 -7.45
C ASP A 381 -15.06 25.59 -6.12
N SER A 382 -15.86 26.49 -5.53
CA SER A 382 -15.53 27.23 -4.29
C SER A 382 -15.30 26.34 -3.06
N ARG A 383 -15.89 25.15 -3.03
CA ARG A 383 -15.77 24.17 -1.92
C ARG A 383 -14.66 23.15 -2.13
N GLU A 384 -13.90 23.24 -3.21
CA GLU A 384 -12.79 22.34 -3.51
C GLU A 384 -11.48 22.85 -2.89
N LEU A 385 -10.57 21.94 -2.55
CA LEU A 385 -9.28 22.29 -1.94
C LEU A 385 -8.38 23.09 -2.92
N LEU A 386 -8.50 22.80 -4.21
CA LEU A 386 -7.87 23.53 -5.31
C LEU A 386 -8.93 23.76 -6.39
N SER A 387 -8.82 24.87 -7.12
CA SER A 387 -9.63 25.08 -8.32
C SER A 387 -9.45 23.91 -9.31
N TYR A 388 -10.48 23.60 -10.08
CA TYR A 388 -10.38 22.53 -11.07
C TYR A 388 -9.29 22.79 -12.13
N ARG A 389 -8.99 24.07 -12.40
CA ARG A 389 -7.87 24.48 -13.25
C ARG A 389 -6.53 24.03 -12.69
N THR A 390 -6.25 24.39 -11.44
CA THR A 390 -4.98 24.05 -10.78
C THR A 390 -4.85 22.55 -10.61
N ALA A 391 -5.93 21.85 -10.26
CA ALA A 391 -5.92 20.39 -10.13
C ALA A 391 -5.64 19.69 -11.47
N LEU A 392 -6.25 20.14 -12.58
CA LEU A 392 -6.01 19.55 -13.89
C LEU A 392 -4.58 19.80 -14.39
N VAL A 393 -4.09 21.04 -14.27
CA VAL A 393 -2.72 21.40 -14.65
C VAL A 393 -1.70 20.65 -13.79
N GLY A 394 -1.93 20.58 -12.47
CA GLY A 394 -1.08 19.82 -11.55
C GLY A 394 -1.05 18.32 -11.87
N PHE A 395 -2.19 17.74 -12.23
CA PHE A 395 -2.27 16.35 -12.68
C PHE A 395 -1.47 16.11 -13.97
N LEU A 396 -1.62 16.96 -14.98
CA LEU A 396 -0.93 16.84 -16.27
C LEU A 396 0.58 17.07 -16.12
N LEU A 397 1.00 18.11 -15.42
CA LEU A 397 2.41 18.40 -15.17
C LEU A 397 3.08 17.29 -14.34
N GLY A 398 2.39 16.79 -13.31
CA GLY A 398 2.88 15.67 -12.51
C GLY A 398 3.03 14.40 -13.34
N LEU A 399 2.05 14.09 -14.20
CA LEU A 399 2.11 12.93 -15.10
C LEU A 399 3.27 13.05 -16.10
N VAL A 400 3.44 14.21 -16.73
CA VAL A 400 4.55 14.46 -17.67
C VAL A 400 5.90 14.34 -16.96
N TYR A 401 6.04 14.93 -15.77
CA TYR A 401 7.26 14.81 -14.97
C TYR A 401 7.60 13.35 -14.65
N ILE A 402 6.61 12.57 -14.21
CA ILE A 402 6.78 11.14 -13.91
C ILE A 402 7.23 10.36 -15.14
N LEU A 403 6.62 10.61 -16.30
CA LEU A 403 6.98 9.93 -17.55
C LEU A 403 8.40 10.29 -18.00
N LEU A 404 8.79 11.55 -17.90
CA LEU A 404 10.15 12.01 -18.21
C LEU A 404 11.16 11.44 -17.22
N TRP A 405 10.82 11.38 -15.93
CA TRP A 405 11.68 10.79 -14.89
C TRP A 405 11.92 9.30 -15.18
N LEU A 406 10.86 8.53 -15.48
CA LEU A 406 10.99 7.11 -15.83
C LEU A 406 11.76 6.92 -17.13
N ASN A 407 11.59 7.82 -18.10
CA ASN A 407 12.38 7.81 -19.33
C ASN A 407 13.87 8.04 -19.07
N ARG A 408 14.21 9.00 -18.21
CA ARG A 408 15.60 9.22 -17.78
C ARG A 408 16.18 8.10 -16.92
N ALA A 409 15.33 7.37 -16.21
CA ALA A 409 15.74 6.13 -15.52
C ALA A 409 16.03 4.96 -16.49
N GLY A 410 15.80 5.14 -17.80
CA GLY A 410 16.09 4.14 -18.84
C GLY A 410 14.88 3.42 -19.41
N MET A 411 13.64 3.81 -19.03
CA MET A 411 12.43 3.21 -19.60
C MET A 411 12.03 3.85 -20.94
N GLU A 412 11.54 3.04 -21.87
CA GLU A 412 10.90 3.56 -23.08
C GLU A 412 9.56 4.25 -22.73
N LEU A 413 9.27 5.38 -23.38
CA LEU A 413 8.16 6.25 -22.98
C LEU A 413 6.78 5.55 -23.04
N TRP A 414 6.54 4.69 -24.03
CA TRP A 414 5.28 3.95 -24.12
C TRP A 414 5.13 2.92 -22.99
N VAL A 415 6.24 2.30 -22.57
CA VAL A 415 6.24 1.36 -21.43
C VAL A 415 5.96 2.11 -20.14
N ALA A 416 6.57 3.28 -19.96
CA ALA A 416 6.32 4.15 -18.82
C ALA A 416 4.85 4.59 -18.78
N ALA A 417 4.27 4.96 -19.94
CA ALA A 417 2.86 5.34 -20.04
C ALA A 417 1.91 4.20 -19.68
N VAL A 418 2.15 2.98 -20.19
CA VAL A 418 1.35 1.79 -19.85
C VAL A 418 1.49 1.45 -18.36
N LEU A 419 2.71 1.48 -17.83
CA LEU A 419 2.96 1.23 -16.41
C LEU A 419 2.20 2.25 -15.54
N MET A 420 2.31 3.53 -15.86
CA MET A 420 1.67 4.60 -15.08
C MET A 420 0.16 4.54 -15.19
N GLY A 421 -0.39 4.24 -16.38
CA GLY A 421 -1.83 4.00 -16.56
C GLY A 421 -2.34 2.86 -15.68
N CYS A 422 -1.59 1.75 -15.61
CA CYS A 422 -1.89 0.64 -14.72
C CYS A 422 -1.83 1.05 -13.24
N VAL A 423 -0.77 1.78 -12.83
CA VAL A 423 -0.60 2.23 -11.44
C VAL A 423 -1.70 3.20 -11.02
N LEU A 424 -2.04 4.19 -11.85
CA LEU A 424 -3.13 5.14 -11.57
C LEU A 424 -4.48 4.42 -11.47
N THR A 425 -4.74 3.46 -12.36
CA THR A 425 -5.97 2.65 -12.31
C THR A 425 -6.04 1.83 -11.01
N LEU A 426 -4.91 1.23 -10.61
CA LEU A 426 -4.78 0.53 -9.32
C LEU A 426 -5.05 1.45 -8.14
N TYR A 427 -4.42 2.63 -8.12
CA TYR A 427 -4.63 3.61 -7.05
C TYR A 427 -6.08 4.05 -6.99
N LEU A 428 -6.70 4.32 -8.14
CA LEU A 428 -8.08 4.77 -8.18
C LEU A 428 -9.05 3.69 -7.66
N GLY A 429 -8.88 2.44 -8.10
CA GLY A 429 -9.74 1.36 -7.64
C GLY A 429 -9.56 1.03 -6.16
N VAL A 430 -8.32 1.04 -5.65
CA VAL A 430 -8.06 0.79 -4.23
C VAL A 430 -8.67 1.90 -3.38
N THR A 431 -8.47 3.16 -3.74
CA THR A 431 -9.05 4.30 -3.00
C THR A 431 -10.57 4.24 -2.99
N ARG A 432 -11.20 3.87 -4.11
CA ARG A 432 -12.66 3.70 -4.20
C ARG A 432 -13.18 2.56 -3.32
N ILE A 433 -12.50 1.42 -3.30
CA ILE A 433 -12.86 0.27 -2.44
C ILE A 433 -12.75 0.66 -0.96
N VAL A 434 -11.65 1.32 -0.58
CA VAL A 434 -11.42 1.78 0.79
C VAL A 434 -12.47 2.82 1.21
N GLY A 435 -12.78 3.77 0.33
CA GLY A 435 -13.80 4.80 0.57
C GLY A 435 -15.21 4.23 0.73
N ARG A 436 -15.54 3.13 0.04
CA ARG A 436 -16.87 2.50 0.14
C ARG A 436 -17.00 1.52 1.31
N ASN A 437 -15.97 0.71 1.57
CA ASN A 437 -16.09 -0.45 2.44
C ASN A 437 -15.41 -0.27 3.82
N GLY A 438 -14.57 0.74 4.01
CA GLY A 438 -13.86 0.96 5.27
C GLY A 438 -12.90 -0.14 5.71
N SER A 439 -12.62 -1.11 4.84
CA SER A 439 -11.92 -2.33 5.21
C SER A 439 -10.47 -2.05 5.59
N ARG A 440 -10.04 -2.48 6.79
CA ARG A 440 -8.65 -2.37 7.27
C ARG A 440 -7.61 -3.12 6.42
N ILE A 441 -8.04 -4.11 5.65
CA ILE A 441 -7.15 -5.04 4.94
C ILE A 441 -7.72 -5.31 3.54
N ALA A 442 -7.70 -4.32 2.65
CA ALA A 442 -7.60 -4.64 1.24
C ALA A 442 -6.12 -4.95 0.99
N ARG A 443 -5.67 -6.17 1.33
CA ARG A 443 -4.43 -6.70 0.78
C ARG A 443 -4.79 -7.25 -0.59
N PRO A 444 -4.53 -6.55 -1.71
CA PRO A 444 -4.48 -7.24 -2.99
C PRO A 444 -3.26 -8.16 -2.93
N THR A 445 -3.48 -9.42 -2.53
CA THR A 445 -2.49 -10.50 -2.52
C THR A 445 -1.85 -10.68 -3.91
N ALA A 446 -2.50 -10.20 -4.96
CA ALA A 446 -2.00 -10.14 -6.33
C ALA A 446 -0.90 -9.09 -6.59
N GLN A 447 -0.80 -8.04 -5.76
CA GLN A 447 0.14 -6.92 -6.00
C GLN A 447 1.57 -7.25 -5.56
N ARG A 448 1.73 -8.14 -4.55
CA ARG A 448 3.03 -8.45 -3.91
C ARG A 448 4.00 -9.22 -4.79
N THR A 449 3.52 -9.95 -5.79
CA THR A 449 4.37 -10.81 -6.64
C THR A 449 4.40 -10.33 -8.09
N ARG A 450 3.32 -9.72 -8.59
CA ARG A 450 3.16 -9.51 -10.04
C ARG A 450 3.66 -8.17 -10.58
N LEU A 451 3.76 -7.09 -9.78
CA LEU A 451 4.47 -5.88 -10.25
C LEU A 451 5.97 -6.18 -10.43
N CYS A 452 6.56 -7.00 -9.54
CA CYS A 452 7.91 -7.53 -9.73
C CYS A 452 8.00 -8.44 -10.96
N HIS A 453 6.97 -9.22 -11.30
CA HIS A 453 6.96 -10.03 -12.54
C HIS A 453 6.69 -9.21 -13.82
N LEU A 454 5.89 -8.13 -13.76
CA LEU A 454 5.67 -7.21 -14.87
C LEU A 454 6.96 -6.43 -15.15
N GLY A 455 7.63 -5.96 -14.10
CA GLY A 455 8.98 -5.41 -14.16
C GLY A 455 9.98 -6.43 -14.71
N ARG A 456 9.98 -7.68 -14.25
CA ARG A 456 10.81 -8.76 -14.83
C ARG A 456 10.52 -9.02 -16.31
N GLY A 457 9.26 -9.02 -16.74
CA GLY A 457 8.87 -9.29 -18.13
C GLY A 457 9.19 -8.14 -19.09
N VAL A 458 9.17 -6.90 -18.59
CA VAL A 458 9.59 -5.70 -19.32
C VAL A 458 11.12 -5.62 -19.36
N VAL A 459 11.81 -5.81 -18.23
CA VAL A 459 13.27 -5.87 -18.15
C VAL A 459 13.83 -7.06 -18.95
N GLN A 460 13.17 -8.22 -18.96
CA GLN A 460 13.55 -9.34 -19.84
C GLN A 460 13.38 -9.01 -21.32
N ARG A 461 12.32 -8.29 -21.71
CA ARG A 461 12.14 -7.87 -23.11
C ARG A 461 13.14 -6.78 -23.52
N VAL A 462 13.46 -5.86 -22.62
CA VAL A 462 14.51 -4.85 -22.82
C VAL A 462 15.90 -5.49 -22.88
N ALA A 463 16.21 -6.46 -22.01
CA ALA A 463 17.45 -7.23 -22.04
C ALA A 463 17.58 -8.09 -23.31
N VAL A 464 16.48 -8.71 -23.77
CA VAL A 464 16.46 -9.46 -25.04
C VAL A 464 16.63 -8.52 -26.25
N ARG A 465 16.13 -7.29 -26.18
CA ARG A 465 16.32 -6.27 -27.23
C ARG A 465 17.73 -5.69 -27.22
N ALA A 466 18.32 -5.48 -26.03
CA ALA A 466 19.71 -5.09 -25.85
C ALA A 466 20.69 -6.20 -26.32
N TYR A 467 20.38 -7.47 -26.05
CA TYR A 467 21.18 -8.61 -26.52
C TYR A 467 21.08 -8.82 -28.04
N ARG A 468 19.95 -8.44 -28.67
CA ARG A 468 19.80 -8.46 -30.14
C ARG A 468 20.55 -7.32 -30.83
N HIS A 469 20.68 -6.16 -30.19
CA HIS A 469 21.35 -5.00 -30.76
C HIS A 469 22.85 -4.90 -30.38
N GLY A 470 23.28 -5.57 -29.31
CA GLY A 470 24.67 -5.65 -28.88
C GLY A 470 25.37 -6.94 -29.32
N ASN A 471 26.06 -6.89 -30.46
CA ASN A 471 27.16 -7.79 -30.85
C ASN A 471 26.95 -9.31 -30.62
N GLY A 472 26.02 -9.92 -31.35
CA GLY A 472 25.86 -11.38 -31.45
C GLY A 472 26.98 -12.12 -32.22
N GLN A 473 28.17 -11.53 -32.41
CA GLN A 473 29.23 -12.10 -33.27
C GLN A 473 30.64 -12.20 -32.65
N ARG A 474 30.86 -11.81 -31.39
CA ARG A 474 32.22 -11.83 -30.78
C ARG A 474 32.41 -12.77 -29.58
N LEU A 475 31.70 -13.90 -29.51
CA LEU A 475 31.79 -14.81 -28.34
C LEU A 475 31.92 -16.30 -28.67
N CYS A 476 32.48 -16.65 -29.84
CA CYS A 476 32.69 -18.05 -30.22
C CYS A 476 34.12 -18.63 -30.11
N PRO A 477 35.20 -17.89 -29.80
CA PRO A 477 36.48 -18.55 -29.56
C PRO A 477 37.16 -18.11 -28.25
N GLN A 478 36.50 -18.25 -27.09
CA GLN A 478 37.19 -18.18 -25.77
C GLN A 478 36.69 -19.22 -24.75
N LEU A 479 35.76 -20.10 -25.14
CA LEU A 479 35.33 -21.26 -24.34
C LEU A 479 36.13 -22.54 -24.67
N ALA A 480 37.18 -22.45 -25.49
CA ALA A 480 37.99 -23.59 -25.89
C ALA A 480 39.22 -23.84 -24.99
N ASP A 481 39.67 -22.86 -24.20
CA ASP A 481 40.94 -22.97 -23.43
C ASP A 481 40.76 -23.27 -21.92
N ALA A 482 39.54 -23.44 -21.43
CA ALA A 482 39.26 -23.81 -20.03
C ALA A 482 38.70 -25.24 -19.96
N GLY A 483 39.52 -26.23 -20.29
CA GLY A 483 39.10 -27.63 -20.34
C GLY A 483 40.26 -28.62 -20.33
N HIS A 484 41.15 -28.55 -19.34
CA HIS A 484 42.02 -29.68 -19.01
C HIS A 484 41.36 -30.52 -17.91
N GLU A 485 40.70 -31.62 -18.28
CA GLU A 485 40.90 -32.95 -17.67
C GLU A 485 40.11 -34.06 -18.40
N ARG A 486 40.89 -34.97 -19.00
CA ARG A 486 40.68 -36.39 -19.35
C ARG A 486 39.25 -36.94 -19.57
N HIS A 487 38.93 -37.29 -20.81
CA HIS A 487 38.49 -38.64 -21.24
C HIS A 487 38.31 -38.71 -22.79
N GLY A 488 39.05 -39.64 -23.46
CA GLY A 488 38.72 -40.42 -24.69
C GLY A 488 38.26 -39.73 -26.01
N PRO A 489 38.68 -40.22 -27.20
CA PRO A 489 38.62 -39.43 -28.44
C PRO A 489 37.23 -39.34 -29.09
N CYS A 490 36.86 -38.13 -29.52
CA CYS A 490 35.72 -37.85 -30.38
C CYS A 490 35.95 -38.39 -31.80
N ARG A 491 35.05 -39.27 -32.28
CA ARG A 491 34.86 -39.55 -33.71
C ARG A 491 34.06 -38.41 -34.34
N GLN A 492 34.60 -37.87 -35.43
CA GLN A 492 33.97 -36.88 -36.30
C GLN A 492 32.64 -37.39 -36.88
N SER A 493 31.57 -36.61 -36.76
CA SER A 493 30.46 -36.61 -37.72
C SER A 493 29.87 -35.21 -37.85
N GLN A 494 29.68 -34.78 -39.10
CA GLN A 494 29.18 -33.49 -39.56
C GLN A 494 27.64 -33.35 -39.40
N PRO A 495 27.04 -32.16 -39.64
CA PRO A 495 25.97 -31.62 -38.82
C PRO A 495 24.56 -31.88 -39.39
N ARG A 496 23.68 -32.51 -38.59
CA ARG A 496 22.22 -32.40 -38.72
C ARG A 496 21.59 -32.48 -37.34
N ASP A 497 21.36 -31.32 -36.72
CA ASP A 497 20.19 -31.03 -35.87
C ASP A 497 20.33 -29.64 -35.21
N ARG A 498 19.93 -28.61 -35.96
CA ARG A 498 19.57 -27.31 -35.38
C ARG A 498 18.18 -27.45 -34.77
N GLY A 499 18.08 -27.70 -33.46
CA GLY A 499 16.77 -27.71 -32.81
C GLY A 499 16.64 -27.98 -31.31
N ARG A 500 17.70 -28.37 -30.57
CA ARG A 500 17.51 -28.88 -29.20
C ARG A 500 18.38 -28.29 -28.07
N THR A 501 19.18 -27.26 -28.29
CA THR A 501 20.10 -26.73 -27.25
C THR A 501 19.58 -25.56 -26.41
N GLN A 502 18.33 -25.10 -26.60
CA GLN A 502 17.76 -24.03 -25.76
C GLN A 502 17.33 -24.42 -24.32
N PRO A 503 16.87 -25.63 -23.97
CA PRO A 503 16.25 -25.86 -22.65
C PRO A 503 17.20 -25.71 -21.44
N HIS A 504 18.49 -26.00 -21.61
CA HIS A 504 19.45 -26.07 -20.50
C HIS A 504 19.96 -24.70 -20.03
N LEU A 505 20.06 -23.71 -20.93
CA LEU A 505 20.46 -22.34 -20.56
C LEU A 505 19.33 -21.61 -19.83
N TRP A 506 18.08 -21.83 -20.26
CA TRP A 506 16.89 -21.26 -19.61
C TRP A 506 16.66 -21.84 -18.22
N ARG A 507 16.98 -23.12 -17.99
CA ARG A 507 16.90 -23.76 -16.67
C ARG A 507 17.91 -23.12 -15.70
N ARG A 508 19.16 -22.89 -16.11
CA ARG A 508 20.19 -22.24 -15.28
C ARG A 508 19.90 -20.76 -15.01
N ILE A 509 19.36 -20.01 -15.97
CA ILE A 509 18.94 -18.62 -15.75
C ILE A 509 17.74 -18.55 -14.79
N SER A 510 16.81 -19.51 -14.86
CA SER A 510 15.69 -19.60 -13.90
C SER A 510 16.14 -20.02 -12.50
N GLU A 511 17.20 -20.85 -12.41
CA GLU A 511 17.78 -21.32 -11.16
C GLU A 511 18.59 -20.21 -10.46
N SER A 512 19.34 -19.38 -11.19
CA SER A 512 20.00 -18.18 -10.60
C SER A 512 19.00 -17.09 -10.18
N CYS A 513 17.88 -16.94 -10.87
CA CYS A 513 16.76 -16.11 -10.37
C CYS A 513 15.99 -16.78 -9.21
N GLY A 514 16.23 -18.08 -8.99
CA GLY A 514 15.66 -18.92 -7.94
C GLY A 514 16.32 -18.77 -6.58
N GLN A 515 17.38 -17.96 -6.42
CA GLN A 515 18.01 -17.71 -5.11
C GLN A 515 17.07 -16.96 -4.12
N TYR A 516 15.98 -16.35 -4.60
CA TYR A 516 14.88 -15.87 -3.75
C TYR A 516 14.07 -17.00 -3.08
N ARG A 517 14.19 -18.24 -3.56
CA ARG A 517 13.51 -19.42 -3.00
C ARG A 517 14.10 -19.82 -1.64
N HIS A 518 15.38 -19.52 -1.38
CA HIS A 518 16.01 -19.72 -0.07
C HIS A 518 15.60 -18.65 0.95
N LEU A 519 15.43 -17.39 0.52
CA LEU A 519 14.85 -16.33 1.34
C LEU A 519 13.37 -16.60 1.68
N CYS A 520 12.58 -17.17 0.75
CA CYS A 520 11.21 -17.62 1.04
C CYS A 520 11.14 -18.83 1.99
N ARG A 521 12.14 -19.74 1.98
CA ARG A 521 12.20 -20.85 2.97
C ARG A 521 12.57 -20.35 4.37
N LEU A 522 13.47 -19.36 4.48
CA LEU A 522 13.75 -18.68 5.75
C LEU A 522 12.50 -17.96 6.29
N TYR A 523 11.67 -17.42 5.39
CA TYR A 523 10.39 -16.77 5.71
C TYR A 523 9.36 -17.73 6.34
N HIS A 524 9.41 -19.02 6.01
CA HIS A 524 8.48 -20.03 6.54
C HIS A 524 8.87 -20.54 7.93
N LEU A 525 10.16 -20.45 8.28
CA LEU A 525 10.69 -20.80 9.61
C LEU A 525 10.47 -19.68 10.64
N LEU A 526 10.15 -18.46 10.20
CA LEU A 526 9.94 -17.29 11.08
C LEU A 526 8.46 -16.93 11.35
N GLY A 527 7.51 -17.76 10.91
CA GLY A 527 6.16 -17.84 11.48
C GLY A 527 5.39 -16.53 11.74
N VAL A 528 5.17 -15.69 10.71
CA VAL A 528 4.25 -14.52 10.77
C VAL A 528 3.40 -14.39 9.51
#